data_AF-A0A1L8I5T6-F1
#
_entry.id   AF-A0A1L8I5T6-F1
#
_cell.length_a   1.000
_cell.length_b   1.000
_cell.length_c   1.000
_cell.angle_alpha   90.00
_cell.angle_beta   90.00
_cell.angle_gamma   90.00
#
_symmetry.space_group_name_H-M   'P 1'
#
loop_
_entity.id
_entity.type
_entity.pdbx_description
1 polymer ?
#
loop_
_entity_poly.entity_id
_entity_poly.type
_entity_poly.pdbx_seq_one_letter_code
_entity_poly.pdbx_strand_id
1 'polypeptide(L)'
;MIILTLLTFLAFVLISMHLPQLKAQFYQWFAPESHEMLDIILGELNRGLIGYIRGQVIIAAVVFAMTFVGLLMLRVPYALAIAAVIAVVDFLPFLGSGLILLPWAAWALFKHELFFGFGLIVVYTAITLLRRIIEPKVLGDSLGISTLTVLLSMVIGFSFMGVLGLLVGPVVAVVIKAFRKAGFLQFQIRL
;
A
#
# COMPACT_ATOMS: atom_id res chain seq x y z
N MET A 1 10.32 -14.79 17.13
CA MET A 1 9.23 -14.30 16.26
C MET A 1 7.87 -14.29 16.96
N ILE A 2 7.41 -15.38 17.59
CA ILE A 2 6.06 -15.47 18.22
C ILE A 2 5.79 -14.37 19.27
N ILE A 3 6.75 -14.10 20.17
CA ILE A 3 6.61 -13.05 21.20
C ILE A 3 6.45 -11.65 20.59
N LEU A 4 7.18 -11.39 19.50
CA LEU A 4 7.10 -10.11 18.78
C LEU A 4 5.74 -9.94 18.11
N THR A 5 5.21 -11.00 17.51
CA THR A 5 3.87 -11.01 16.88
C THR A 5 2.77 -10.77 17.91
N LEU A 6 2.87 -11.38 19.10
CA LEU A 6 1.95 -11.17 20.22
C LEU A 6 2.01 -9.74 20.75
N LEU A 7 3.21 -9.17 20.91
CA LEU A 7 3.40 -7.78 21.32
C LEU A 7 2.78 -6.80 20.32
N THR A 8 2.99 -7.03 19.02
CA THR A 8 2.39 -6.19 17.96
C THR A 8 0.86 -6.30 17.97
N PHE A 9 0.31 -7.50 18.16
CA PHE A 9 -1.14 -7.69 18.26
C PHE A 9 -1.74 -7.00 19.48
N LEU A 10 -1.08 -7.12 20.64
CA LEU A 10 -1.53 -6.47 21.88
C LEU A 10 -1.46 -4.95 21.79
N ALA A 11 -0.38 -4.41 21.19
CA ALA A 11 -0.24 -2.98 20.94
C ALA A 11 -1.35 -2.46 20.01
N PHE A 12 -1.68 -3.21 18.95
CA PHE A 12 -2.77 -2.86 18.05
C PHE A 12 -4.13 -2.79 18.77
N VAL A 13 -4.43 -3.79 19.62
CA VAL A 13 -5.67 -3.82 20.41
C VAL A 13 -5.74 -2.66 21.41
N LEU A 14 -4.66 -2.40 22.14
CA LEU A 14 -4.58 -1.30 23.11
C LEU A 14 -4.76 0.06 22.44
N ILE A 15 -4.10 0.28 21.29
CA ILE A 15 -4.22 1.51 20.51
C ILE A 15 -5.65 1.67 19.98
N SER A 16 -6.26 0.61 19.45
CA SER A 16 -7.67 0.63 19.00
C SER A 16 -8.66 0.99 20.12
N MET A 17 -8.45 0.50 21.35
CA MET A 17 -9.33 0.82 22.48
C MET A 17 -9.19 2.27 22.94
N HIS A 18 -7.98 2.83 22.92
CA HIS A 18 -7.71 4.20 23.38
C HIS A 18 -7.80 5.24 22.27
N LEU A 19 -8.13 4.83 21.04
CA LEU A 19 -8.22 5.71 19.86
C LEU A 19 -9.08 6.98 20.10
N PRO A 20 -10.25 6.91 20.77
CA PRO A 20 -11.07 8.09 21.04
C PRO A 20 -10.41 9.09 22.00
N GLN A 21 -9.71 8.57 23.01
CA GLN A 21 -9.01 9.36 24.02
C GLN A 21 -7.73 9.98 23.45
N LEU A 22 -6.99 9.22 22.64
CA LEU A 22 -5.86 9.71 21.85
C LEU A 22 -6.26 10.82 20.89
N LYS A 23 -7.41 10.67 20.22
CA LYS A 23 -7.97 11.72 19.37
C LYS A 23 -8.30 12.97 20.19
N ALA A 24 -8.98 12.84 21.33
CA ALA A 24 -9.29 13.99 22.18
C ALA A 24 -8.03 14.70 22.72
N GLN A 25 -7.01 13.96 23.14
CA GLN A 25 -5.73 14.52 23.58
C GLN A 25 -4.95 15.17 22.45
N PHE A 26 -5.00 14.60 21.24
CA PHE A 26 -4.39 15.18 20.05
C PHE A 26 -4.99 16.55 19.71
N TYR A 27 -6.31 16.73 19.85
CA TYR A 27 -6.97 18.04 19.60
C TYR A 27 -6.59 19.11 20.61
N GLN A 28 -6.19 18.73 21.83
CA GLN A 28 -5.74 19.67 22.86
C GLN A 28 -4.38 20.30 22.54
N TRP A 29 -3.60 19.71 21.64
CA TRP A 29 -2.31 20.27 21.20
C TRP A 29 -2.46 21.36 20.13
N PHE A 30 -3.67 21.58 19.63
CA PHE A 30 -3.97 22.57 18.60
C PHE A 30 -4.97 23.60 19.11
N ALA A 31 -4.81 24.85 18.65
CA ALA A 31 -5.73 25.93 18.99
C ALA A 31 -7.16 25.60 18.52
N PRO A 32 -8.21 26.05 19.25
CA PRO A 32 -9.61 25.76 18.91
C PRO A 32 -9.99 26.16 17.47
N GLU A 33 -9.38 27.23 16.97
CA GLU A 33 -9.54 27.74 15.60
C GLU A 33 -9.09 26.75 14.51
N SER A 34 -8.24 25.78 14.87
CA SER A 34 -7.68 24.76 13.97
C SER A 34 -8.47 23.43 13.99
N HIS A 35 -9.49 23.29 14.83
CA HIS A 35 -10.25 22.03 14.97
C HIS A 35 -11.05 21.68 13.72
N GLU A 36 -11.63 22.67 13.04
CA GLU A 36 -12.34 22.46 11.77
C GLU A 36 -11.40 21.96 10.66
N MET A 37 -10.18 22.50 10.60
CA MET A 37 -9.13 22.04 9.68
C MET A 37 -8.67 20.60 10.00
N LEU A 38 -8.53 20.26 11.29
CA LEU A 38 -8.19 18.92 11.75
C LEU A 38 -9.26 17.90 11.35
N ASP A 39 -10.55 18.24 11.47
CA ASP A 39 -11.65 17.37 11.04
C ASP A 39 -11.62 17.10 9.54
N ILE A 40 -11.33 18.13 8.73
CA ILE A 40 -11.17 17.99 7.28
C ILE A 40 -9.99 17.06 6.95
N ILE A 41 -8.82 17.27 7.57
CA ILE A 41 -7.61 16.44 7.33
C ILE A 41 -7.85 14.99 7.74
N LEU A 42 -8.41 14.75 8.93
CA LEU A 42 -8.70 13.39 9.41
C LEU A 42 -9.78 12.72 8.56
N GLY A 43 -10.76 13.49 8.05
CA GLY A 43 -11.77 13.01 7.11
C GLY A 43 -11.20 12.62 5.74
N GLU A 44 -10.23 13.36 5.22
CA GLU A 44 -9.51 13.01 3.97
C GLU A 44 -8.58 11.80 4.19
N LEU A 45 -7.86 11.73 5.31
CA LEU A 45 -7.04 10.57 5.67
C LEU A 45 -7.88 9.29 5.80
N ASN A 46 -9.02 9.36 6.49
CA ASN A 46 -9.90 8.22 6.64
C ASN A 46 -10.48 7.77 5.29
N ARG A 47 -10.86 8.71 4.42
CA ARG A 47 -11.28 8.39 3.05
C ARG A 47 -10.16 7.74 2.23
N GLY A 48 -8.93 8.24 2.33
CA GLY A 48 -7.75 7.65 1.70
C GLY A 48 -7.46 6.23 2.19
N LEU A 49 -7.55 5.99 3.50
CA LEU A 49 -7.38 4.66 4.10
C LEU A 49 -8.46 3.68 3.64
N ILE A 50 -9.72 4.10 3.62
CA ILE A 50 -10.83 3.27 3.11
C ILE A 50 -10.64 2.98 1.62
N GLY A 51 -10.21 3.98 0.83
CA GLY A 51 -9.87 3.81 -0.58
C GLY A 51 -8.74 2.78 -0.78
N TYR A 52 -7.68 2.88 0.02
CA TYR A 52 -6.56 1.93 0.00
C TYR A 52 -7.01 0.51 0.35
N ILE A 53 -7.78 0.33 1.43
CA ILE A 53 -8.27 -1.00 1.85
C ILE A 53 -9.15 -1.60 0.74
N ARG A 54 -10.07 -0.82 0.17
CA ARG A 54 -10.90 -1.27 -0.96
C ARG A 54 -10.04 -1.68 -2.15
N GLY A 55 -9.03 -0.89 -2.47
CA GLY A 55 -8.09 -1.19 -3.54
C GLY A 55 -7.30 -2.48 -3.29
N GLN A 56 -6.82 -2.68 -2.06
CA GLN A 56 -6.11 -3.90 -1.68
C GLN A 56 -6.98 -5.15 -1.76
N VAL A 57 -8.27 -5.07 -1.39
CA VAL A 57 -9.20 -6.19 -1.54
C VAL A 57 -9.36 -6.57 -3.02
N ILE A 58 -9.47 -5.59 -3.92
CA ILE A 58 -9.56 -5.84 -5.36
C ILE A 58 -8.27 -6.50 -5.88
N ILE A 59 -7.10 -5.96 -5.51
CA ILE A 59 -5.81 -6.51 -5.91
C ILE A 59 -5.66 -7.95 -5.39
N ALA A 60 -5.98 -8.20 -4.12
CA ALA A 60 -5.91 -9.52 -3.51
C ALA A 60 -6.81 -10.54 -4.22
N ALA A 61 -8.01 -10.14 -4.64
CA ALA A 61 -8.91 -11.01 -5.41
C ALA A 61 -8.32 -11.38 -6.79
N VAL A 62 -7.67 -10.43 -7.46
CA VAL A 62 -7.00 -10.69 -8.74
C VAL A 62 -5.79 -11.61 -8.56
N VAL A 63 -4.98 -11.36 -7.53
CA VAL A 63 -3.82 -12.20 -7.18
C VAL A 63 -4.26 -13.62 -6.82
N PHE A 64 -5.35 -13.76 -6.05
CA PHE A 64 -5.96 -15.05 -5.74
C PHE A 64 -6.32 -15.82 -7.01
N ALA A 65 -7.08 -15.19 -7.93
CA ALA A 65 -7.53 -15.82 -9.16
C ALA A 65 -6.35 -16.28 -10.02
N MET A 66 -5.34 -15.43 -10.20
CA MET A 66 -4.15 -15.79 -10.99
C MET A 66 -3.31 -16.88 -10.34
N THR A 67 -3.12 -16.81 -9.03
CA THR A 67 -2.40 -17.84 -8.29
C THR A 67 -3.13 -19.18 -8.38
N PHE A 68 -4.46 -19.17 -8.22
CA PHE A 68 -5.28 -20.37 -8.32
C PHE A 68 -5.18 -21.02 -9.71
N VAL A 69 -5.36 -20.24 -10.77
CA VAL A 69 -5.23 -20.72 -12.16
C VAL A 69 -3.81 -21.24 -12.43
N GLY A 70 -2.78 -20.51 -11.99
CA GLY A 70 -1.39 -20.93 -12.13
C GLY A 70 -1.09 -22.26 -11.43
N LEU A 71 -1.54 -22.42 -10.19
CA LEU A 71 -1.38 -23.66 -9.42
C LEU A 71 -2.19 -24.83 -10.01
N LEU A 72 -3.38 -24.57 -10.59
CA LEU A 72 -4.15 -25.59 -11.31
C LEU A 72 -3.43 -26.08 -12.57
N MET A 73 -2.83 -25.17 -13.35
CA MET A 73 -2.04 -25.55 -14.53
C MET A 73 -0.83 -26.41 -14.15
N LEU A 74 -0.23 -26.14 -13.00
CA LEU A 74 0.86 -26.93 -12.43
C LEU A 74 0.39 -28.21 -11.71
N ARG A 75 -0.92 -28.49 -11.72
CA ARG A 75 -1.55 -29.67 -11.09
C ARG A 75 -1.23 -29.81 -9.61
N VAL A 76 -1.13 -28.68 -8.91
CA VAL A 76 -0.86 -28.65 -7.46
C VAL A 76 -2.08 -29.14 -6.68
N PRO A 77 -1.93 -30.11 -5.76
CA PRO A 77 -3.03 -30.53 -4.90
C PRO A 77 -3.42 -29.39 -3.96
N TYR A 78 -4.72 -29.25 -3.68
CA TYR A 78 -5.25 -28.17 -2.83
C TYR A 78 -4.95 -26.75 -3.34
N ALA A 79 -4.81 -26.56 -4.65
CA ALA A 79 -4.53 -25.27 -5.29
C ALA A 79 -5.42 -24.12 -4.78
N LEU A 80 -6.72 -24.39 -4.53
CA LEU A 80 -7.66 -23.40 -4.01
C LEU A 80 -7.27 -22.88 -2.62
N ALA A 81 -6.98 -23.81 -1.70
CA ALA A 81 -6.60 -23.47 -0.33
C ALA A 81 -5.25 -22.74 -0.29
N ILE A 82 -4.29 -23.21 -1.09
CA ILE A 82 -2.95 -22.61 -1.17
C ILE A 82 -3.04 -21.20 -1.77
N ALA A 83 -3.82 -21.01 -2.85
CA ALA A 83 -4.04 -19.69 -3.44
C ALA A 83 -4.70 -18.73 -2.46
N ALA A 84 -5.65 -19.20 -1.63
CA ALA A 84 -6.29 -18.38 -0.61
C ALA A 84 -5.27 -17.90 0.44
N VAL A 85 -4.41 -18.80 0.92
CA VAL A 85 -3.33 -18.44 1.86
C VAL A 85 -2.37 -17.43 1.22
N ILE A 86 -1.96 -17.66 -0.03
CA ILE A 86 -1.07 -16.74 -0.76
C ILE A 86 -1.72 -15.37 -0.92
N ALA A 87 -3.01 -15.28 -1.25
CA ALA A 87 -3.71 -14.01 -1.38
C ALA A 87 -3.82 -13.26 -0.04
N VAL A 88 -4.03 -13.97 1.07
CA VAL A 88 -4.02 -13.37 2.41
C VAL A 88 -2.62 -12.84 2.76
N VAL A 89 -1.58 -13.60 2.44
CA VAL A 89 -0.18 -13.14 2.64
C VAL A 89 0.13 -11.96 1.71
N ASP A 90 -0.40 -11.94 0.49
CA ASP A 90 -0.18 -10.86 -0.48
C ASP A 90 -0.84 -9.53 -0.07
N PHE A 91 -1.86 -9.58 0.79
CA PHE A 91 -2.45 -8.41 1.43
C PHE A 91 -1.43 -7.62 2.26
N LEU A 92 -0.33 -8.26 2.70
CA LEU A 92 0.78 -7.57 3.35
C LEU A 92 1.62 -6.83 2.30
N PRO A 93 1.77 -5.50 2.40
CA PRO A 93 2.66 -4.76 1.53
C PRO A 93 4.11 -5.25 1.70
N PHE A 94 4.90 -5.21 0.61
CA PHE A 94 6.32 -5.60 0.50
C PHE A 94 6.64 -7.10 0.39
N LEU A 95 5.92 -7.98 1.10
CA LEU A 95 6.23 -9.42 1.13
C LEU A 95 5.56 -10.18 -0.03
N GLY A 96 4.28 -9.90 -0.26
CA GLY A 96 3.54 -10.42 -1.40
C GLY A 96 3.49 -11.95 -1.51
N SER A 97 3.00 -12.41 -2.66
CA SER A 97 3.05 -13.79 -3.13
C SER A 97 4.47 -14.31 -3.32
N GLY A 98 5.46 -13.43 -3.48
CA GLY A 98 6.87 -13.77 -3.63
C GLY A 98 7.45 -14.51 -2.42
N LEU A 99 6.96 -14.22 -1.20
CA LEU A 99 7.38 -14.90 0.02
C LEU A 99 7.12 -16.41 -0.01
N ILE A 100 6.08 -16.85 -0.72
CA ILE A 100 5.71 -18.26 -0.82
C ILE A 100 6.22 -18.87 -2.14
N LEU A 101 5.95 -18.20 -3.26
CA LEU A 101 6.24 -18.75 -4.58
C LEU A 101 7.73 -18.86 -4.88
N LEU A 102 8.57 -17.90 -4.45
CA LEU A 102 10.01 -17.95 -4.75
C LEU A 102 10.76 -19.04 -3.97
N PRO A 103 10.61 -19.18 -2.64
CA PRO A 103 11.25 -20.28 -1.92
C PRO A 103 10.75 -21.65 -2.38
N TRP A 104 9.47 -21.75 -2.74
CA TRP A 104 8.91 -22.99 -3.25
C TRP A 104 9.47 -23.34 -4.64
N ALA A 105 9.59 -22.35 -5.53
CA ALA A 105 10.23 -22.54 -6.82
C ALA A 105 11.70 -22.96 -6.67
N ALA A 106 12.45 -22.29 -5.79
CA ALA A 106 13.84 -22.65 -5.51
C ALA A 106 13.95 -24.10 -5.01
N TRP A 107 13.10 -24.49 -4.06
CA TRP A 107 13.04 -25.86 -3.54
C TRP A 107 12.75 -26.90 -4.63
N ALA A 108 11.78 -26.63 -5.51
CA ALA A 108 11.44 -27.50 -6.63
C ALA A 108 12.62 -27.65 -7.61
N LEU A 109 13.32 -26.56 -7.92
CA LEU A 109 14.51 -26.59 -8.77
C LEU A 109 15.65 -27.40 -8.12
N PHE A 110 15.85 -27.29 -6.80
CA PHE A 110 16.81 -28.11 -6.06
C PHE A 110 16.47 -29.61 -6.09
N LYS A 111 15.18 -29.96 -6.21
CA LYS A 111 14.70 -31.34 -6.37
C LYS A 111 14.74 -31.84 -7.82
N HIS A 112 15.34 -31.07 -8.74
CA HIS A 112 15.37 -31.34 -10.18
C HIS A 112 13.97 -31.35 -10.85
N GLU A 113 12.95 -30.78 -10.22
CA GLU A 113 11.61 -30.62 -10.79
C GLU A 113 11.54 -29.34 -11.64
N LEU A 114 12.31 -29.31 -12.73
CA LEU A 114 12.52 -28.09 -13.52
C LEU A 114 11.22 -27.48 -14.05
N PHE A 115 10.32 -28.29 -14.62
CA PHE A 115 9.05 -27.81 -15.16
C PHE A 115 8.18 -27.14 -14.08
N PHE A 116 8.10 -27.75 -12.90
CA PHE A 116 7.31 -27.23 -11.79
C PHE A 116 7.93 -25.95 -11.20
N GLY A 117 9.25 -25.95 -10.95
CA GLY A 117 9.97 -24.80 -10.41
C GLY A 117 9.91 -23.57 -11.33
N PHE A 118 10.17 -23.75 -12.64
CA PHE A 118 10.02 -22.66 -13.61
C PHE A 118 8.56 -22.23 -13.76
N GLY A 119 7.61 -23.16 -13.70
CA GLY A 119 6.18 -22.87 -13.69
C GLY A 119 5.78 -21.90 -12.57
N LEU A 120 6.26 -22.14 -11.34
CA LEU A 120 6.02 -21.25 -10.20
C LEU A 120 6.63 -19.86 -10.41
N ILE A 121 7.84 -19.78 -11.00
CA ILE A 121 8.48 -18.49 -11.34
C ILE A 121 7.65 -17.72 -12.38
N VAL A 122 7.11 -18.40 -13.39
CA VAL A 122 6.25 -17.79 -14.41
C VAL A 122 4.98 -17.25 -13.78
N VAL A 123 4.33 -18.01 -12.90
CA VAL A 123 3.14 -17.57 -12.16
C VAL A 123 3.46 -16.33 -11.31
N TYR A 124 4.55 -16.37 -10.54
CA TYR A 124 4.99 -15.22 -9.73
C TYR A 124 5.29 -13.98 -10.59
N THR A 125 5.95 -14.16 -11.73
CA THR A 125 6.28 -13.08 -12.64
C THR A 125 5.01 -12.46 -13.24
N ALA A 126 4.06 -13.27 -13.67
CA ALA A 126 2.77 -12.80 -14.16
C ALA A 126 2.01 -12.00 -13.09
N ILE A 127 2.00 -12.48 -11.85
CA ILE A 127 1.41 -11.78 -10.70
C ILE A 127 2.08 -10.41 -10.50
N THR A 128 3.40 -10.38 -10.47
CA THR A 128 4.17 -9.15 -10.22
C THR A 128 3.98 -8.13 -11.33
N LEU A 129 3.97 -8.57 -12.60
CA LEU A 129 3.75 -7.70 -13.75
C LEU A 129 2.35 -7.09 -13.73
N LEU A 130 1.33 -7.92 -13.50
CA LEU A 130 -0.05 -7.43 -13.44
C LEU A 130 -0.24 -6.48 -12.26
N ARG A 131 0.35 -6.79 -11.10
CA ARG A 131 0.32 -5.92 -9.92
C ARG A 131 0.90 -4.55 -10.22
N ARG A 132 2.06 -4.46 -10.89
CA ARG A 132 2.65 -3.18 -11.32
C ARG A 132 1.73 -2.34 -12.21
N ILE A 133 0.81 -2.96 -12.94
CA ILE A 133 -0.17 -2.28 -13.80
C ILE A 133 -1.44 -1.90 -13.04
N ILE A 134 -1.95 -2.80 -12.19
CA ILE A 134 -3.21 -2.63 -11.47
C ILE A 134 -3.04 -1.71 -10.26
N GLU A 135 -1.97 -1.86 -9.50
CA GLU A 135 -1.70 -1.12 -8.27
C GLU A 135 -1.74 0.40 -8.47
N PRO A 136 -1.10 1.01 -9.49
CA PRO A 136 -1.24 2.45 -9.75
C PRO A 136 -2.64 2.85 -10.25
N LYS A 137 -3.39 1.97 -10.91
CA LYS A 137 -4.76 2.28 -11.36
C LYS A 137 -5.75 2.25 -10.19
N VAL A 138 -5.63 1.24 -9.34
CA VAL A 138 -6.54 0.99 -8.21
C VAL A 138 -6.19 1.87 -7.01
N LEU A 139 -4.90 2.11 -6.75
CA LEU A 139 -4.43 2.94 -5.63
C LEU A 139 -4.13 4.38 -6.04
N GLY A 140 -3.73 4.65 -7.30
CA GLY A 140 -3.41 6.00 -7.76
C GLY A 140 -4.62 6.93 -7.83
N ASP A 141 -5.81 6.39 -8.07
CA ASP A 141 -7.08 7.12 -7.98
C ASP A 141 -7.37 7.60 -6.54
N SER A 142 -6.66 7.09 -5.53
CA SER A 142 -6.91 7.41 -4.11
C SER A 142 -6.24 8.71 -3.64
N LEU A 143 -5.18 9.18 -4.31
CA LEU A 143 -4.41 10.36 -3.88
C LEU A 143 -4.68 11.60 -4.77
N GLY A 144 -5.15 11.38 -6.00
CA GLY A 144 -5.51 12.43 -6.96
C GLY A 144 -4.38 13.38 -7.36
N ILE A 145 -3.15 13.21 -6.87
CA ILE A 145 -1.97 14.03 -7.21
C ILE A 145 -1.29 13.39 -8.41
N SER A 146 -0.96 14.17 -9.44
CA SER A 146 -0.29 13.62 -10.60
C SER A 146 1.10 13.09 -10.20
N THR A 147 1.47 11.93 -10.73
CA THR A 147 2.78 11.30 -10.50
C THR A 147 3.94 12.24 -10.84
N LEU A 148 3.74 13.11 -11.84
CA LEU A 148 4.69 14.15 -12.23
C LEU A 148 4.91 15.18 -11.10
N THR A 149 3.86 15.60 -10.39
CA THR A 149 3.98 16.52 -9.25
C THR A 149 4.75 15.87 -8.09
N VAL A 150 4.54 14.58 -7.84
CA VAL A 150 5.30 13.84 -6.82
C VAL A 150 6.79 13.75 -7.21
N LEU A 151 7.10 13.36 -8.45
CA LEU A 151 8.47 13.31 -8.96
C LEU A 151 9.18 14.66 -8.92
N LEU A 152 8.53 15.72 -9.39
CA LEU A 152 9.07 17.07 -9.35
C LEU A 152 9.32 17.53 -7.91
N SER A 153 8.40 17.23 -6.99
CA SER A 153 8.56 17.59 -5.58
C SER A 153 9.74 16.85 -4.92
N MET A 154 10.01 15.61 -5.32
CA MET A 154 11.18 14.85 -4.86
C MET A 154 12.48 15.45 -5.38
N VAL A 155 12.55 15.80 -6.67
CA VAL A 155 13.75 16.42 -7.28
C VAL A 155 14.03 17.78 -6.66
N ILE A 156 12.99 18.60 -6.50
CA ILE A 156 13.11 19.92 -5.87
C ILE A 156 13.52 19.74 -4.41
N GLY A 157 12.83 18.88 -3.65
CA GLY A 157 13.16 18.62 -2.25
C GLY A 157 14.59 18.11 -2.08
N PHE A 158 15.05 17.20 -2.95
CA PHE A 158 16.41 16.69 -2.95
C PHE A 158 17.45 17.79 -3.15
N SER A 159 17.20 18.74 -4.06
CA SER A 159 18.10 19.88 -4.27
C SER A 159 18.23 20.79 -3.05
N PHE A 160 17.21 20.88 -2.19
CA PHE A 160 17.23 21.72 -0.99
C PHE A 160 17.74 21.00 0.26
N MET A 161 17.41 19.71 0.44
CA MET A 161 17.63 18.97 1.69
C MET A 161 18.28 17.59 1.50
N GLY A 162 18.79 17.29 0.31
CA GLY A 162 19.42 16.01 -0.02
C GLY A 162 18.45 14.83 0.14
N VAL A 163 18.92 13.71 0.71
CA VAL A 163 18.12 12.49 0.85
C VAL A 163 16.82 12.71 1.66
N LEU A 164 16.85 13.58 2.67
CA LEU A 164 15.65 13.93 3.45
C LEU A 164 14.59 14.64 2.58
N GLY A 165 15.04 15.41 1.59
CA GLY A 165 14.19 16.09 0.63
C GLY A 165 13.36 15.17 -0.27
N LEU A 166 13.83 13.94 -0.54
CA LEU A 166 13.05 12.92 -1.25
C LEU A 166 11.79 12.50 -0.46
N LEU A 167 11.85 12.53 0.87
CA LEU A 167 10.72 12.21 1.74
C LEU A 167 9.82 13.43 1.98
N VAL A 168 10.42 14.61 2.21
CA VAL A 168 9.69 15.84 2.52
C VAL A 168 9.01 16.44 1.29
N GLY A 169 9.59 16.33 0.10
CA GLY A 169 9.07 16.90 -1.15
C GLY A 169 7.62 16.49 -1.45
N PRO A 170 7.31 15.17 -1.52
CA PRO A 170 5.94 14.69 -1.74
C PRO A 170 4.95 15.19 -0.70
N VAL A 171 5.35 15.24 0.57
CA VAL A 171 4.49 15.72 1.68
C VAL A 171 4.13 17.18 1.46
N VAL A 172 5.11 18.01 1.14
CA VAL A 172 4.89 19.44 0.84
C VAL A 172 4.00 19.63 -0.39
N ALA A 173 4.18 18.82 -1.44
CA ALA A 173 3.34 18.89 -2.63
C ALA A 173 1.87 18.51 -2.36
N VAL A 174 1.64 17.49 -1.51
CA VAL A 174 0.30 17.12 -1.03
C VAL A 174 -0.33 18.28 -0.26
N VAL A 175 0.43 18.91 0.63
CA VAL A 175 -0.01 20.05 1.43
C VAL A 175 -0.37 21.23 0.54
N ILE A 176 0.50 21.65 -0.38
CA ILE A 176 0.26 22.77 -1.31
C ILE A 176 -1.00 22.51 -2.16
N LYS A 177 -1.17 21.28 -2.63
CA LYS A 177 -2.36 20.91 -3.41
C LYS A 177 -3.63 20.98 -2.56
N ALA A 178 -3.57 20.53 -1.31
CA ALA A 178 -4.68 20.64 -0.37
C ALA A 178 -5.05 22.11 -0.11
N PHE A 179 -4.05 22.98 0.12
CA PHE A 179 -4.26 24.43 0.27
C PHE A 179 -4.86 25.10 -0.97
N ARG A 180 -4.44 24.72 -2.18
CA ARG A 180 -5.04 25.19 -3.45
C ARG A 180 -6.49 24.76 -3.58
N LYS A 181 -6.80 23.51 -3.26
CA LYS A 181 -8.17 22.96 -3.33
C LYS A 181 -9.09 23.58 -2.26
N ALA A 182 -8.54 23.98 -1.12
CA ALA A 182 -9.24 24.68 -0.04
C ALA A 182 -9.46 26.18 -0.30
N GLY A 183 -9.05 26.71 -1.46
CA GLY A 183 -9.33 28.09 -1.87
C GLY A 183 -8.39 29.16 -1.31
N PHE A 184 -7.39 28.79 -0.49
CA PHE A 184 -6.41 29.74 0.07
C PHE A 184 -5.39 30.28 -0.96
N LEU A 185 -5.23 29.62 -2.11
CA LEU A 185 -4.30 30.01 -3.17
C LEU A 185 -5.07 30.22 -4.49
N GLN A 186 -5.83 31.30 -4.59
CA GLN A 186 -6.28 31.82 -5.89
C GLN A 186 -5.12 32.55 -6.59
N PHE A 187 -4.09 31.82 -7.03
CA PHE A 187 -3.27 32.33 -8.13
C PHE A 187 -4.03 32.09 -9.43
N GLN A 188 -4.82 33.10 -9.81
CA GLN A 188 -5.23 33.30 -11.19
C GLN A 188 -3.98 33.50 -12.05
N ILE A 189 -3.34 32.42 -12.47
CA ILE A 189 -2.53 32.48 -13.68
C ILE A 189 -3.51 32.26 -14.82
N ARG A 190 -4.03 33.37 -15.34
CA ARG A 190 -4.53 33.40 -16.73
C ARG A 190 -3.34 32.97 -17.60
N LEU A 191 -3.46 31.81 -18.24
CA LEU A 191 -2.81 31.59 -19.52
C LEU A 191 -3.77 32.08 -20.60
#